data_AF-A0A956H8G6-F1
#
_entry.id   AF-A0A956H8G6-F1
#
_cell.length_a   1.000
_cell.length_b   1.000
_cell.length_c   1.000
_cell.angle_alpha   90.00
_cell.angle_beta   90.00
_cell.angle_gamma   90.00
#
_symmetry.space_group_name_H-M   'P 1'
#
loop_
_entity.id
_entity.type
_entity.pdbx_description
1 polymer ?
#
loop_
_entity_poly.entity_id
_entity_poly.type
_entity_poly.pdbx_seq_one_letter_code
_entity_poly.pdbx_strand_id
1 'polypeptide(L)'
;MSQDLDDIRKLEAPLIIYAGPEIPKLAGLPGLPELAQKLLIEAEDYLSAKQHRELAALAEGPELGDVFSELERALTPATFAGVVERALDDDAAEVPALAQAIAALQPRLRGVITPNLDLLLERAFEGQLVPHARPVADIASRKGWLLKLHGTLHDRATWVMTGEQRDRALYRDTLQREIFRSLFLAHPILFVGTRLDDPLLAEFVGQIKALAQGQPPRHWALVDEADAGPINRRKFAAAGIRLIGYDNSAGDHREAVRMLGELGGAPPPATASVAAPTPASAPATPTAPATPGGVISVLFLAANPSDTDPLRIDRELRVIREAIERGRHRGALDLDIRTAATVHDLRRAMLEKDYAIIHISGHGESEGLILEDERGKSVEVPKQALAKLFARHAAKGHLRCVLLNACWSSSIASCLR
;
A
#
# COMPACT_ATOMS: atom_id res chain seq x y z
N MET A 1 4.46 2.87 33.15
CA MET A 1 4.25 2.00 31.98
C MET A 1 2.93 1.27 32.20
N SER A 2 1.98 1.35 31.26
CA SER A 2 0.71 0.64 31.40
C SER A 2 0.96 -0.87 31.36
N GLN A 3 0.27 -1.64 32.22
CA GLN A 3 0.33 -3.11 32.22
C GLN A 3 0.07 -3.71 30.83
N ASP A 4 -0.74 -3.03 30.00
CA ASP A 4 -1.03 -3.46 28.63
C ASP A 4 0.19 -3.36 27.68
N LEU A 5 1.08 -2.37 27.84
CA LEU A 5 2.32 -2.27 27.03
C LEU A 5 3.29 -3.38 27.40
N ASP A 6 3.37 -3.73 28.69
CA ASP A 6 4.15 -4.86 29.17
C ASP A 6 3.62 -6.20 28.62
N ASP A 7 2.30 -6.36 28.55
CA ASP A 7 1.67 -7.53 27.93
C ASP A 7 2.07 -7.66 26.45
N ILE A 8 2.00 -6.56 25.68
CA ILE A 8 2.45 -6.55 24.27
C ILE A 8 3.93 -6.91 24.18
N ARG A 9 4.76 -6.36 25.06
CA ARG A 9 6.21 -6.60 25.06
C ARG A 9 6.56 -8.08 25.29
N LYS A 10 5.74 -8.80 26.06
CA LYS A 10 5.93 -10.22 26.40
C LYS A 10 5.35 -11.18 25.35
N LEU A 11 4.68 -10.69 24.31
CA LEU A 11 4.14 -11.55 23.25
C LEU A 11 5.26 -12.34 22.56
N GLU A 12 5.13 -13.66 22.55
CA GLU A 12 5.99 -14.59 21.80
C GLU A 12 5.61 -14.64 20.31
N ALA A 13 4.32 -14.43 20.01
CA ALA A 13 3.80 -14.38 18.66
C ALA A 13 4.06 -13.01 18.00
N PRO A 14 4.36 -12.97 16.70
CA PRO A 14 4.58 -11.71 15.99
C PRO A 14 3.28 -10.89 15.88
N LEU A 15 3.41 -9.58 16.06
CA LEU A 15 2.31 -8.61 16.12
C LEU A 15 1.86 -8.20 14.72
N ILE A 16 0.56 -7.94 14.52
CA ILE A 16 0.07 -7.20 13.36
C ILE A 16 -0.20 -5.75 13.78
N ILE A 17 0.23 -4.80 12.97
CA ILE A 17 -0.11 -3.38 13.16
C ILE A 17 -1.25 -3.02 12.22
N TYR A 18 -2.30 -2.39 12.74
CA TYR A 18 -3.20 -1.58 11.92
C TYR A 18 -2.71 -0.13 11.97
N ALA A 19 -2.29 0.40 10.83
CA ALA A 19 -1.74 1.74 10.66
C ALA A 19 -2.80 2.62 9.98
N GLY A 20 -3.46 3.47 10.78
CA GLY A 20 -4.66 4.19 10.39
C GLY A 20 -4.44 5.52 9.65
N PRO A 21 -5.55 6.24 9.38
CA PRO A 21 -5.58 7.42 8.51
C PRO A 21 -5.00 8.70 9.12
N GLU A 22 -4.52 8.69 10.37
CA GLU A 22 -3.83 9.85 10.94
C GLU A 22 -2.36 9.93 10.49
N ILE A 23 -1.76 8.81 10.04
CA ILE A 23 -0.36 8.78 9.61
C ILE A 23 -0.10 9.72 8.41
N PRO A 24 -0.90 9.70 7.34
CA PRO A 24 -0.68 10.58 6.19
C PRO A 24 -0.86 12.06 6.54
N LYS A 25 -1.75 12.38 7.47
CA LYS A 25 -1.96 13.75 7.95
C LYS A 25 -0.72 14.34 8.60
N LEU A 26 0.06 13.53 9.31
CA LEU A 26 1.35 13.95 9.89
C LEU A 26 2.39 14.30 8.82
N ALA A 27 2.23 13.81 7.59
CA ALA A 27 3.06 14.17 6.43
C ALA A 27 2.49 15.38 5.66
N GLY A 28 1.40 15.98 6.12
CA GLY A 28 0.70 17.09 5.45
C GLY A 28 -0.25 16.65 4.33
N LEU A 29 -0.52 15.34 4.19
CA LEU A 29 -1.49 14.84 3.20
C LEU A 29 -2.93 15.06 3.71
N PRO A 30 -3.88 15.35 2.81
CA PRO A 30 -5.28 15.56 3.19
C PRO A 30 -5.91 14.27 3.72
N GLY A 31 -6.80 14.40 4.71
CA GLY A 31 -7.75 13.35 5.04
C GLY A 31 -8.84 13.24 3.99
N LEU A 32 -9.75 12.26 4.17
CA LEU A 32 -10.84 12.06 3.23
C LEU A 32 -11.80 13.26 3.12
N PRO A 33 -12.18 13.97 4.20
CA PRO A 33 -12.99 15.18 4.09
C PRO A 33 -12.28 16.29 3.30
N GLU A 34 -10.99 16.54 3.57
CA GLU A 34 -10.22 17.54 2.84
C GLU A 34 -10.04 17.17 1.36
N LEU A 35 -9.94 15.88 1.06
CA LEU A 35 -9.90 15.37 -0.31
C LEU A 35 -11.24 15.57 -1.04
N ALA A 36 -12.36 15.31 -0.36
CA ALA A 36 -13.70 15.59 -0.90
C ALA A 36 -13.87 17.08 -1.23
N GLN A 37 -13.36 17.99 -0.38
CA GLN A 37 -13.37 19.42 -0.66
C GLN A 37 -12.55 19.79 -1.91
N LYS A 38 -11.37 19.18 -2.11
CA LYS A 38 -10.57 19.40 -3.34
C LYS A 38 -11.33 18.94 -4.59
N LEU A 39 -12.03 17.81 -4.52
CA LEU A 39 -12.85 17.31 -5.61
C LEU A 39 -14.08 18.19 -5.86
N LEU A 40 -14.69 18.74 -4.81
CA LEU A 40 -15.82 19.69 -4.93
C LEU A 40 -15.41 20.99 -5.63
N ILE A 41 -14.18 21.46 -5.42
CA ILE A 41 -13.63 22.62 -6.13
C ILE A 41 -13.45 22.28 -7.61
N GLU A 42 -12.86 21.13 -7.93
CA GLU A 42 -12.71 20.70 -9.32
C GLU A 42 -14.08 20.50 -10.01
N ALA A 43 -15.10 20.08 -9.25
CA ALA A 43 -16.43 19.78 -9.76
C ALA A 43 -17.35 21.00 -9.87
N GLU A 44 -16.89 22.22 -9.55
CA GLU A 44 -17.72 23.43 -9.47
C GLU A 44 -18.51 23.70 -10.75
N ASP A 45 -17.86 23.58 -11.91
CA ASP A 45 -18.49 23.82 -13.22
C ASP A 45 -19.41 22.68 -13.70
N TYR A 46 -19.38 21.53 -13.02
CA TYR A 46 -20.11 20.31 -13.39
C TYR A 46 -21.37 20.09 -12.52
N LEU A 47 -21.50 20.83 -11.42
CA LEU A 47 -22.58 20.67 -10.44
C LEU A 47 -23.46 21.92 -10.38
N SER A 48 -24.76 21.72 -10.15
CA SER A 48 -25.61 22.86 -9.78
C SER A 48 -25.25 23.39 -8.38
N ALA A 49 -25.49 24.67 -8.12
CA ALA A 49 -25.27 25.27 -6.80
C ALA A 49 -26.03 24.56 -5.66
N LYS A 50 -27.13 23.86 -5.97
CA LYS A 50 -27.84 23.02 -4.99
C LYS A 50 -27.06 21.74 -4.69
N GLN A 51 -26.65 21.00 -5.72
CA GLN A 51 -25.87 19.76 -5.57
C GLN A 51 -24.53 20.03 -4.87
N HIS A 52 -23.84 21.11 -5.26
CA HIS A 52 -22.57 21.48 -4.65
C HIS A 52 -22.70 21.68 -3.13
N ARG A 53 -23.70 22.47 -2.68
CA ARG A 53 -23.97 22.68 -1.25
C ARG A 53 -24.38 21.41 -0.52
N GLU A 54 -25.17 20.55 -1.16
CA GLU A 54 -25.61 19.29 -0.58
C GLU A 54 -24.43 18.33 -0.36
N LEU A 55 -23.59 18.14 -1.38
CA LEU A 55 -22.39 17.31 -1.28
C LEU A 55 -21.36 17.89 -0.30
N ALA A 56 -21.18 19.22 -0.26
CA ALA A 56 -20.30 19.86 0.71
C ALA A 56 -20.75 19.63 2.16
N ALA A 57 -22.05 19.61 2.43
CA ALA A 57 -22.59 19.32 3.77
C ALA A 57 -22.40 17.84 4.17
N LEU A 58 -22.44 16.93 3.21
CA LEU A 58 -22.25 15.49 3.43
C LEU A 58 -20.76 15.08 3.51
N ALA A 59 -19.84 15.91 2.99
CA ALA A 59 -18.41 15.63 2.94
C ALA A 59 -17.71 15.56 4.32
N GLU A 60 -18.41 15.92 5.40
CA GLU A 60 -17.93 15.80 6.78
C GLU A 60 -18.60 14.64 7.54
N GLY A 61 -19.53 13.93 6.88
CA GLY A 61 -20.39 12.93 7.48
C GLY A 61 -20.02 11.48 7.13
N PRO A 62 -20.79 10.50 7.65
CA PRO A 62 -20.64 9.09 7.30
C PRO A 62 -20.95 8.77 5.82
N GLU A 63 -21.59 9.69 5.10
CA GLU A 63 -21.99 9.58 3.69
C GLU A 63 -20.82 9.85 2.71
N LEU A 64 -19.59 9.96 3.20
CA LEU A 64 -18.43 10.33 2.39
C LEU A 64 -18.19 9.42 1.16
N GLY A 65 -18.52 8.13 1.27
CA GLY A 65 -18.46 7.21 0.13
C GLY A 65 -19.48 7.54 -0.96
N ASP A 66 -20.66 8.03 -0.59
CA ASP A 66 -21.70 8.47 -1.53
C ASP A 66 -21.28 9.79 -2.19
N VAL A 67 -20.68 10.69 -1.40
CA VAL A 67 -20.09 11.94 -1.92
C VAL A 67 -19.03 11.66 -2.98
N PHE A 68 -18.09 10.73 -2.73
CA PHE A 68 -17.10 10.34 -3.73
C PHE A 68 -17.74 9.70 -4.98
N SER A 69 -18.84 8.95 -4.81
CA SER A 69 -19.57 8.37 -5.94
C SER A 69 -20.16 9.44 -6.85
N GLU A 70 -20.78 10.47 -6.28
CA GLU A 70 -21.36 11.58 -7.05
C GLU A 70 -20.28 12.46 -7.70
N LEU A 71 -19.17 12.71 -7.00
CA LEU A 71 -18.05 13.48 -7.54
C LEU A 71 -17.34 12.75 -8.69
N GLU A 72 -17.16 11.43 -8.61
CA GLU A 72 -16.60 10.63 -9.71
C GLU A 72 -17.50 10.68 -10.95
N ARG A 73 -18.82 10.64 -10.78
CA ARG A 73 -19.79 10.78 -11.88
C ARG A 73 -19.75 12.16 -12.52
N ALA A 74 -19.58 13.22 -11.74
CA ALA A 74 -19.53 14.59 -12.23
C ALA A 74 -18.22 14.90 -12.98
N LEU A 75 -17.07 14.45 -12.46
CA LEU A 75 -15.73 14.80 -12.97
C LEU A 75 -15.21 13.88 -14.07
N THR A 76 -15.86 12.74 -14.31
CA THR A 76 -15.30 11.56 -14.99
C THR A 76 -14.23 10.83 -14.14
N PRO A 77 -14.04 9.50 -14.35
CA PRO A 77 -13.05 8.73 -13.58
C PRO A 77 -11.61 9.24 -13.72
N ALA A 78 -11.24 9.78 -14.89
CA ALA A 78 -9.87 10.24 -15.14
C ALA A 78 -9.54 11.52 -14.37
N THR A 79 -10.43 12.51 -14.39
CA THR A 79 -10.24 13.77 -13.65
C THR A 79 -10.32 13.54 -12.15
N PHE A 80 -11.29 12.73 -11.69
CA PHE A 80 -11.38 12.32 -10.29
C PHE A 80 -10.06 11.71 -9.82
N ALA A 81 -9.56 10.71 -10.55
CA ALA A 81 -8.30 10.07 -10.21
C ALA A 81 -7.11 11.03 -10.27
N GLY A 82 -7.07 11.94 -11.24
CA GLY A 82 -6.01 12.95 -11.34
C GLY A 82 -5.98 13.90 -10.14
N VAL A 83 -7.14 14.29 -9.59
CA VAL A 83 -7.22 15.10 -8.37
C VAL A 83 -6.73 14.29 -7.16
N VAL A 84 -7.17 13.04 -7.01
CA VAL A 84 -6.75 12.16 -5.91
C VAL A 84 -5.25 11.89 -5.93
N GLU A 85 -4.69 11.54 -7.08
CA GLU A 85 -3.25 11.32 -7.25
C GLU A 85 -2.45 12.56 -6.90
N ARG A 86 -2.83 13.74 -7.40
CA ARG A 86 -2.14 15.00 -7.07
C ARG A 86 -2.25 15.35 -5.58
N ALA A 87 -3.40 15.08 -4.97
CA ALA A 87 -3.65 15.44 -3.58
C ALA A 87 -2.93 14.52 -2.59
N LEU A 88 -2.71 13.25 -2.95
CA LEU A 88 -2.09 12.24 -2.10
C LEU A 88 -0.66 11.88 -2.51
N ASP A 89 -0.07 12.55 -3.51
CA ASP A 89 1.32 12.33 -3.95
C ASP A 89 2.28 12.65 -2.79
N ASP A 90 2.95 11.62 -2.29
CA ASP A 90 3.79 11.70 -1.10
C ASP A 90 5.28 11.82 -1.42
N ASP A 91 5.66 11.90 -2.71
CA ASP A 91 7.07 11.97 -3.17
C ASP A 91 7.91 13.01 -2.42
N ALA A 92 7.35 14.20 -2.20
CA ALA A 92 8.02 15.32 -1.53
C ALA A 92 7.79 15.34 -0.01
N ALA A 93 6.87 14.51 0.51
CA ALA A 93 6.52 14.49 1.91
C ALA A 93 7.59 13.75 2.73
N GLU A 94 7.94 14.27 3.90
CA GLU A 94 8.80 13.54 4.83
C GLU A 94 8.03 12.37 5.46
N VAL A 95 8.71 11.23 5.65
CA VAL A 95 8.11 10.06 6.29
C VAL A 95 7.86 10.38 7.77
N PRO A 96 6.60 10.34 8.27
CA PRO A 96 6.29 10.70 9.65
C PRO A 96 7.01 9.83 10.68
N ALA A 97 7.37 10.44 11.81
CA ALA A 97 8.00 9.72 12.93
C ALA A 97 7.16 8.53 13.42
N LEU A 98 5.82 8.63 13.35
CA LEU A 98 4.92 7.52 13.69
C LEU A 98 5.07 6.32 12.73
N ALA A 99 5.19 6.57 11.43
CA ALA A 99 5.43 5.52 10.44
C ALA A 99 6.82 4.87 10.64
N GLN A 100 7.84 5.68 10.92
CA GLN A 100 9.19 5.20 11.23
C GLN A 100 9.20 4.33 12.51
N ALA A 101 8.47 4.75 13.56
CA ALA A 101 8.36 3.99 14.80
C ALA A 101 7.65 2.65 14.61
N ILE A 102 6.63 2.59 13.74
CA ILE A 102 6.00 1.33 13.33
C ILE A 102 7.02 0.44 12.60
N ALA A 103 7.79 0.99 11.66
CA ALA A 103 8.82 0.24 10.93
C ALA A 103 9.91 -0.32 11.86
N ALA A 104 10.31 0.44 12.88
CA ALA A 104 11.30 0.05 13.88
C ALA A 104 10.86 -1.13 14.78
N LEU A 105 9.59 -1.55 14.73
CA LEU A 105 9.14 -2.76 15.41
C LEU A 105 9.62 -4.06 14.73
N GLN A 106 10.20 -4.00 13.52
CA GLN A 106 10.85 -5.18 12.92
C GLN A 106 11.98 -5.70 13.84
N PRO A 107 12.12 -7.03 14.04
CA PRO A 107 11.46 -8.14 13.34
C PRO A 107 10.18 -8.67 14.04
N ARG A 108 9.63 -7.94 15.02
CA ARG A 108 8.48 -8.40 15.82
C ARG A 108 7.17 -8.44 15.03
N LEU A 109 7.14 -7.82 13.86
CA LEU A 109 5.92 -7.72 13.06
C LEU A 109 5.71 -8.95 12.18
N ARG A 110 4.46 -9.41 12.14
CA ARG A 110 3.97 -10.35 11.13
C ARG A 110 3.64 -9.60 9.85
N GLY A 111 2.95 -8.48 9.96
CA GLY A 111 2.56 -7.65 8.84
C GLY A 111 1.87 -6.37 9.31
N VAL A 112 1.54 -5.52 8.35
CA VAL A 112 0.87 -4.24 8.57
C VAL A 112 -0.39 -4.20 7.73
N ILE A 113 -1.49 -3.72 8.30
CA ILE A 113 -2.75 -3.44 7.61
C ILE A 113 -2.93 -1.93 7.61
N THR A 114 -3.32 -1.35 6.48
CA THR A 114 -3.56 0.09 6.40
C THR A 114 -4.70 0.41 5.43
N PRO A 115 -5.56 1.40 5.71
CA PRO A 115 -6.53 1.90 4.73
C PRO A 115 -5.95 3.00 3.83
N ASN A 116 -4.69 3.36 4.01
CA ASN A 116 -4.08 4.52 3.38
C ASN A 116 -3.65 4.18 1.94
N LEU A 117 -3.90 5.11 1.01
CA LEU A 117 -3.52 4.95 -0.40
C LEU A 117 -2.06 5.30 -0.66
N ASP A 118 -1.52 6.29 0.06
CA ASP A 118 -0.14 6.78 -0.06
C ASP A 118 0.92 5.71 0.21
N LEU A 119 2.17 6.02 -0.09
CA LEU A 119 3.31 5.09 0.01
C LEU A 119 4.19 5.34 1.24
N LEU A 120 3.72 6.10 2.24
CA LEU A 120 4.54 6.49 3.39
C LEU A 120 5.02 5.28 4.20
N LEU A 121 4.17 4.25 4.34
CA LEU A 121 4.55 3.02 5.03
C LEU A 121 5.56 2.22 4.21
N GLU A 122 5.36 2.07 2.90
CA GLU A 122 6.30 1.40 2.01
C GLU A 122 7.69 2.05 2.07
N ARG A 123 7.73 3.39 2.14
CA ARG A 123 8.95 4.18 2.31
C ARG A 123 9.54 4.02 3.71
N ALA A 124 8.74 4.06 4.77
CA ALA A 124 9.18 3.86 6.15
C ALA A 124 9.81 2.47 6.37
N PHE A 125 9.26 1.45 5.71
CA PHE A 125 9.77 0.07 5.74
C PHE A 125 10.87 -0.19 4.71
N GLU A 126 11.28 0.81 3.92
CA GLU A 126 12.32 0.68 2.88
C GLU A 126 12.10 -0.52 1.94
N GLY A 127 10.85 -0.81 1.60
CA GLY A 127 10.49 -1.95 0.74
C GLY A 127 10.63 -3.34 1.38
N GLN A 128 10.81 -3.43 2.70
CA GLN A 128 10.91 -4.72 3.42
C GLN A 128 9.58 -5.48 3.50
N LEU A 129 8.45 -4.80 3.32
CA LEU A 129 7.13 -5.42 3.28
C LEU A 129 6.67 -5.62 1.83
N VAL A 130 6.00 -6.73 1.59
CA VAL A 130 5.33 -7.02 0.31
C VAL A 130 3.93 -6.41 0.32
N PRO A 131 3.64 -5.38 -0.50
CA PRO A 131 2.33 -4.76 -0.54
C PRO A 131 1.30 -5.65 -1.25
N HIS A 132 0.09 -5.66 -0.72
CA HIS A 132 -1.07 -6.38 -1.20
C HIS A 132 -2.27 -5.45 -1.18
N ALA A 133 -2.80 -5.09 -2.35
CA ALA A 133 -4.06 -4.34 -2.46
C ALA A 133 -5.30 -5.20 -2.18
N ARG A 134 -5.14 -6.54 -2.17
CA ARG A 134 -6.17 -7.50 -1.80
C ARG A 134 -5.56 -8.63 -0.98
N PRO A 135 -6.30 -9.22 -0.02
CA PRO A 135 -5.78 -10.33 0.75
C PRO A 135 -5.53 -11.56 -0.15
N VAL A 136 -4.43 -12.28 0.10
CA VAL A 136 -4.13 -13.56 -0.55
C VAL A 136 -4.42 -14.72 0.40
N ALA A 137 -4.84 -15.86 -0.12
CA ALA A 137 -5.37 -16.99 0.68
C ALA A 137 -4.46 -17.45 1.82
N ASP A 138 -3.14 -17.36 1.66
CA ASP A 138 -2.15 -17.81 2.63
C ASP A 138 -1.51 -16.67 3.45
N ILE A 139 -2.03 -15.44 3.36
CA ILE A 139 -1.46 -14.25 4.02
C ILE A 139 -1.30 -14.43 5.54
N ALA A 140 -2.23 -15.12 6.19
CA ALA A 140 -2.20 -15.39 7.63
C ALA A 140 -1.02 -16.27 8.07
N SER A 141 -0.45 -17.05 7.15
CA SER A 141 0.72 -17.90 7.39
C SER A 141 2.06 -17.20 7.06
N ARG A 142 2.01 -16.11 6.30
CA ARG A 142 3.20 -15.35 5.85
C ARG A 142 3.66 -14.33 6.90
N LYS A 143 4.88 -13.83 6.72
CA LYS A 143 5.43 -12.66 7.42
C LYS A 143 5.91 -11.64 6.38
N GLY A 144 6.04 -10.38 6.79
CA GLY A 144 6.61 -9.32 5.96
C GLY A 144 5.66 -8.83 4.86
N TRP A 145 4.38 -8.70 5.17
CA TRP A 145 3.37 -8.19 4.23
C TRP A 145 2.79 -6.85 4.70
N LEU A 146 2.34 -6.06 3.73
CA LEU A 146 1.57 -4.83 3.91
C LEU A 146 0.23 -4.99 3.17
N LEU A 147 -0.89 -5.07 3.89
CA LEU A 147 -2.22 -5.19 3.31
C LEU A 147 -2.88 -3.81 3.25
N LYS A 148 -3.10 -3.29 2.04
CA LYS A 148 -3.71 -1.98 1.80
C LYS A 148 -5.19 -2.15 1.47
N LEU A 149 -6.04 -1.86 2.45
CA LEU A 149 -7.49 -2.12 2.41
C LEU A 149 -8.20 -1.35 1.30
N HIS A 150 -7.74 -0.13 1.04
CA HIS A 150 -8.33 0.74 0.03
C HIS A 150 -7.53 0.77 -1.27
N GLY A 151 -6.56 -0.13 -1.45
CA GLY A 151 -5.70 -0.17 -2.62
C GLY A 151 -4.42 0.63 -2.47
N THR A 152 -3.78 0.96 -3.59
CA THR A 152 -2.55 1.75 -3.63
C THR A 152 -2.67 2.91 -4.59
N LEU A 153 -2.08 4.06 -4.25
CA LEU A 153 -2.25 5.31 -4.99
C LEU A 153 -1.96 5.16 -6.49
N HIS A 154 -0.93 4.39 -6.87
CA HIS A 154 -0.53 4.27 -8.27
C HIS A 154 -1.27 3.18 -9.06
N ASP A 155 -2.22 2.47 -8.44
CA ASP A 155 -3.06 1.48 -9.13
C ASP A 155 -4.54 1.81 -8.88
N ARG A 156 -5.10 2.66 -9.74
CA ARG A 156 -6.49 3.14 -9.69
C ARG A 156 -7.51 2.00 -9.66
N ALA A 157 -7.20 0.85 -10.27
CA ALA A 157 -8.11 -0.29 -10.32
C ALA A 157 -8.28 -0.98 -8.95
N THR A 158 -7.42 -0.64 -7.99
CA THR A 158 -7.46 -1.17 -6.62
C THR A 158 -8.21 -0.27 -5.63
N TRP A 159 -8.55 0.95 -6.03
CA TRP A 159 -9.09 1.94 -5.11
C TRP A 159 -10.45 1.53 -4.53
N VAL A 160 -10.61 1.78 -3.23
CA VAL A 160 -11.88 1.64 -2.51
C VAL A 160 -12.19 2.97 -1.84
N MET A 161 -12.88 3.84 -2.56
CA MET A 161 -13.26 5.19 -2.10
C MET A 161 -14.76 5.45 -2.20
N THR A 162 -15.40 4.95 -3.26
CA THR A 162 -16.83 5.14 -3.48
C THR A 162 -17.67 4.13 -2.69
N GLY A 163 -18.93 4.46 -2.44
CA GLY A 163 -19.90 3.57 -1.77
C GLY A 163 -19.99 2.22 -2.47
N GLU A 164 -20.08 2.21 -3.80
CA GLU A 164 -20.16 0.98 -4.59
C GLU A 164 -18.87 0.13 -4.48
N GLN A 165 -17.69 0.76 -4.52
CA GLN A 165 -16.42 0.06 -4.36
C GLN A 165 -16.33 -0.58 -2.96
N ARG A 166 -16.72 0.16 -1.93
CA ARG A 166 -16.72 -0.31 -0.54
C ARG A 166 -17.68 -1.47 -0.34
N ASP A 167 -18.90 -1.37 -0.86
CA ASP A 167 -19.89 -2.45 -0.75
C ASP A 167 -19.42 -3.74 -1.43
N ARG A 168 -18.75 -3.61 -2.58
CA ARG A 168 -18.13 -4.75 -3.28
C ARG A 168 -17.00 -5.38 -2.45
N ALA A 169 -16.11 -4.57 -1.88
CA ALA A 169 -15.01 -5.05 -1.04
C ALA A 169 -15.51 -5.74 0.23
N LEU A 170 -16.55 -5.19 0.88
CA LEU A 170 -17.05 -5.67 2.17
C LEU A 170 -18.02 -6.86 2.05
N TYR A 171 -18.99 -6.78 1.12
CA TYR A 171 -20.11 -7.73 1.10
C TYR A 171 -19.99 -8.82 0.04
N ARG A 172 -19.31 -8.54 -1.08
CA ARG A 172 -19.19 -9.49 -2.20
C ARG A 172 -17.95 -10.36 -2.14
N ASP A 173 -16.89 -9.92 -1.46
CA ASP A 173 -15.66 -10.69 -1.33
C ASP A 173 -15.68 -11.60 -0.08
N THR A 174 -16.19 -12.83 -0.26
CA THR A 174 -16.22 -13.84 0.81
C THR A 174 -14.82 -14.26 1.26
N LEU A 175 -13.83 -14.24 0.37
CA LEU A 175 -12.44 -14.59 0.69
C LEU A 175 -11.83 -13.54 1.61
N GLN A 176 -12.06 -12.26 1.31
CA GLN A 176 -11.60 -11.14 2.14
C GLN A 176 -12.11 -11.26 3.58
N ARG A 177 -13.42 -11.52 3.76
CA ARG A 177 -14.02 -11.70 5.09
C ARG A 177 -13.40 -12.86 5.88
N GLU A 178 -13.24 -14.01 5.26
CA GLU A 178 -12.66 -15.19 5.94
C GLU A 178 -11.18 -14.98 6.31
N ILE A 179 -10.42 -14.28 5.46
CA ILE A 179 -9.03 -13.94 5.76
C ILE A 179 -8.95 -12.95 6.92
N PHE A 180 -9.75 -11.88 6.92
CA PHE A 180 -9.77 -10.94 8.05
C PHE A 180 -10.13 -11.66 9.34
N ARG A 181 -11.20 -12.46 9.33
CA ARG A 181 -11.59 -13.31 10.43
C ARG A 181 -10.42 -14.16 10.95
N SER A 182 -9.69 -14.81 10.04
CA SER A 182 -8.52 -15.62 10.40
C SER A 182 -7.40 -14.78 11.04
N LEU A 183 -7.10 -13.59 10.48
CA LEU A 183 -6.06 -12.69 11.00
C LEU A 183 -6.40 -12.20 12.41
N PHE A 184 -7.64 -11.75 12.64
CA PHE A 184 -8.09 -11.29 13.96
C PHE A 184 -8.07 -12.43 14.98
N LEU A 185 -8.47 -13.65 14.60
CA LEU A 185 -8.48 -14.78 15.54
C LEU A 185 -7.09 -15.32 15.86
N ALA A 186 -6.19 -15.35 14.89
CA ALA A 186 -4.90 -16.01 15.02
C ALA A 186 -3.79 -15.11 15.59
N HIS A 187 -3.90 -13.79 15.42
CA HIS A 187 -2.79 -12.88 15.73
C HIS A 187 -3.25 -11.68 16.58
N PRO A 188 -2.42 -11.26 17.57
CA PRO A 188 -2.63 -10.00 18.26
C PRO A 188 -2.50 -8.84 17.28
N ILE A 189 -3.35 -7.82 17.45
CA ILE A 189 -3.36 -6.62 16.61
C ILE A 189 -3.21 -5.39 17.50
N LEU A 190 -2.33 -4.49 17.11
CA LEU A 190 -2.18 -3.16 17.69
C LEU A 190 -2.64 -2.10 16.67
N PHE A 191 -3.70 -1.38 17.00
CA PHE A 191 -4.19 -0.25 16.21
C PHE A 191 -3.42 1.02 16.58
N VAL A 192 -2.89 1.72 15.56
CA VAL A 192 -2.05 2.91 15.70
C VAL A 192 -2.47 3.96 14.66
N GLY A 193 -2.51 5.23 15.05
CA GLY A 193 -2.85 6.33 14.12
C GLY A 193 -4.29 6.27 13.62
N THR A 194 -5.21 5.82 14.47
CA THR A 194 -6.64 5.73 14.19
C THR A 194 -7.44 6.36 15.31
N ARG A 195 -8.55 7.00 14.97
CA ARG A 195 -9.49 7.56 15.92
C ARG A 195 -10.57 6.53 16.27
N LEU A 196 -11.24 6.70 17.42
CA LEU A 196 -12.31 5.79 17.85
C LEU A 196 -13.61 5.91 17.04
N ASP A 197 -13.77 7.02 16.33
CA ASP A 197 -14.87 7.31 15.41
C ASP A 197 -14.59 6.87 13.96
N ASP A 198 -13.41 6.30 13.67
CA ASP A 198 -13.08 5.74 12.36
C ASP A 198 -14.09 4.63 11.97
N PRO A 199 -14.82 4.78 10.85
CA PRO A 199 -15.76 3.78 10.36
C PRO A 199 -15.15 2.39 10.18
N LEU A 200 -13.90 2.29 9.72
CA LEU A 200 -13.22 1.01 9.53
C LEU A 200 -12.89 0.34 10.87
N LEU A 201 -12.46 1.12 11.86
CA LEU A 201 -12.25 0.60 13.21
C LEU A 201 -13.57 0.10 13.80
N ALA A 202 -14.66 0.84 13.63
CA ALA A 202 -15.99 0.44 14.09
C ALA A 202 -16.43 -0.89 13.43
N GLU A 203 -16.12 -1.06 12.15
CA GLU A 203 -16.39 -2.31 11.43
C GLU A 203 -15.58 -3.48 12.01
N PHE A 204 -14.27 -3.32 12.18
CA PHE A 204 -13.43 -4.36 12.78
C PHE A 204 -13.88 -4.74 14.18
N VAL A 205 -14.26 -3.76 15.01
CA VAL A 205 -14.85 -4.00 16.33
C VAL A 205 -16.11 -4.86 16.22
N GLY A 206 -16.98 -4.58 15.24
CA GLY A 206 -18.18 -5.36 14.97
C GLY A 206 -17.87 -6.81 14.58
N GLN A 207 -16.91 -7.00 13.68
CA GLN A 207 -16.47 -8.32 13.24
C GLN A 207 -15.85 -9.12 14.40
N ILE A 208 -14.93 -8.53 15.17
CA ILE A 208 -14.30 -9.22 16.32
C ILE A 208 -15.36 -9.64 17.35
N LYS A 209 -16.34 -8.77 17.65
CA LYS A 209 -17.45 -9.11 18.57
C LYS A 209 -18.27 -10.29 18.07
N ALA A 210 -18.62 -10.30 16.78
CA ALA A 210 -19.39 -11.40 16.18
C ALA A 210 -18.63 -12.73 16.22
N LEU A 211 -17.30 -12.69 16.15
CA LEU A 211 -16.43 -13.86 16.15
C LEU A 211 -16.13 -14.42 17.54
N ALA A 212 -16.24 -13.59 18.57
CA ALA A 212 -15.69 -13.86 19.88
C ALA A 212 -16.33 -15.04 20.64
N GLN A 213 -17.57 -15.44 20.36
CA GLN A 213 -18.36 -16.42 21.15
C GLN A 213 -18.15 -16.33 22.69
N GLY A 214 -17.85 -15.13 23.22
CA GLY A 214 -17.56 -14.88 24.65
C GLY A 214 -16.09 -14.75 25.07
N GLN A 215 -15.11 -15.12 24.24
CA GLN A 215 -13.67 -14.97 24.52
C GLN A 215 -12.89 -14.48 23.27
N PRO A 216 -12.96 -13.18 22.95
CA PRO A 216 -12.21 -12.64 21.82
C PRO A 216 -10.69 -12.69 22.09
N PRO A 217 -9.86 -12.87 21.04
CA PRO A 217 -8.42 -12.65 21.12
C PRO A 217 -8.12 -11.26 21.67
N ARG A 218 -7.00 -11.12 22.38
CA ARG A 218 -6.62 -9.83 22.96
C ARG A 218 -5.95 -8.96 21.90
N HIS A 219 -6.54 -7.80 21.65
CA HIS A 219 -6.03 -6.74 20.79
C HIS A 219 -5.83 -5.46 21.60
N TRP A 220 -5.11 -4.49 21.03
CA TRP A 220 -4.83 -3.22 21.66
C TRP A 220 -4.98 -2.06 20.69
N ALA A 221 -5.33 -0.87 21.19
CA ALA A 221 -5.35 0.35 20.38
C ALA A 221 -4.66 1.48 21.15
N LEU A 222 -3.70 2.15 20.50
CA LEU A 222 -3.16 3.42 20.99
C LEU A 222 -4.13 4.53 20.60
N VAL A 223 -4.67 5.23 21.60
CA VAL A 223 -5.66 6.32 21.39
C VAL A 223 -5.32 7.53 22.25
N ASP A 224 -5.86 8.69 21.90
CA ASP A 224 -5.80 9.86 22.78
C ASP A 224 -6.38 9.52 24.16
N GLU A 225 -5.73 9.94 25.25
CA GLU A 225 -6.24 9.75 26.61
C GLU A 225 -7.63 10.38 26.80
N ALA A 226 -7.94 11.47 26.08
CA ALA A 226 -9.27 12.07 26.07
C ALA A 226 -10.36 11.09 25.55
N ASP A 227 -10.00 10.23 24.59
CA ASP A 227 -10.87 9.21 24.01
C ASP A 227 -10.89 7.91 24.84
N ALA A 228 -9.89 7.69 25.69
CA ALA A 228 -9.73 6.51 26.52
C ALA A 228 -10.56 6.55 27.84
N GLY A 229 -11.71 7.23 27.85
CA GLY A 229 -12.59 7.30 29.02
C GLY A 229 -13.20 5.94 29.43
N PRO A 230 -13.78 5.83 30.66
CA PRO A 230 -14.31 4.56 31.18
C PRO A 230 -15.38 3.89 30.29
N ILE A 231 -16.20 4.69 29.60
CA ILE A 231 -17.25 4.21 28.69
C ILE A 231 -16.62 3.54 27.46
N ASN A 232 -15.67 4.21 26.81
CA ASN A 232 -14.98 3.67 25.64
C ASN A 232 -14.13 2.46 26.01
N ARG A 233 -13.39 2.48 27.12
CA ARG A 233 -12.66 1.30 27.62
C ARG A 233 -13.58 0.10 27.80
N ARG A 234 -14.80 0.28 28.36
CA ARG A 234 -15.79 -0.80 28.49
C ARG A 234 -16.32 -1.28 27.14
N LYS A 235 -16.68 -0.36 26.23
CA LYS A 235 -17.21 -0.65 24.89
C LYS A 235 -16.24 -1.49 24.05
N PHE A 236 -14.95 -1.15 24.08
CA PHE A 236 -13.89 -1.82 23.32
C PHE A 236 -13.37 -3.08 24.02
N ALA A 237 -13.34 -3.12 25.36
CA ALA A 237 -13.01 -4.35 26.09
C ALA A 237 -14.00 -5.50 25.78
N ALA A 238 -15.29 -5.19 25.57
CA ALA A 238 -16.29 -6.16 25.11
C ALA A 238 -15.99 -6.72 23.70
N ALA A 239 -15.15 -6.04 22.93
CA ALA A 239 -14.63 -6.48 21.64
C ALA A 239 -13.25 -7.15 21.74
N GLY A 240 -12.71 -7.37 22.94
CA GLY A 240 -11.33 -7.85 23.12
C GLY A 240 -10.24 -6.80 22.86
N ILE A 241 -10.59 -5.52 22.67
CA ILE A 241 -9.64 -4.44 22.41
C ILE A 241 -9.39 -3.65 23.70
N ARG A 242 -8.13 -3.61 24.15
CA ARG A 242 -7.67 -2.78 25.26
C ARG A 242 -7.18 -1.44 24.73
N LEU A 243 -7.78 -0.35 25.22
CA LEU A 243 -7.35 0.99 24.89
C LEU A 243 -6.14 1.38 25.75
N ILE A 244 -5.07 1.82 25.13
CA ILE A 244 -3.89 2.41 25.76
C ILE A 244 -3.92 3.89 25.42
N GLY A 245 -4.29 4.70 26.41
CA GLY A 245 -4.34 6.14 26.25
C GLY A 245 -2.94 6.75 26.32
N TYR A 246 -2.73 7.82 25.56
CA TYR A 246 -1.53 8.65 25.60
C TYR A 246 -1.91 10.11 25.38
N ASP A 247 -1.07 11.03 25.84
CA ASP A 247 -1.22 12.45 25.59
C ASP A 247 -0.98 12.75 24.12
N ASN A 248 -2.03 13.17 23.42
CA ASN A 248 -2.00 13.65 22.06
C ASN A 248 -2.53 15.07 21.93
N SER A 249 -2.45 15.88 22.99
CA SER A 249 -2.96 17.26 23.01
C SER A 249 -2.37 18.15 21.90
N ALA A 250 -1.14 17.85 21.44
CA ALA A 250 -0.47 18.54 20.34
C ALA A 250 -0.81 17.98 18.94
N GLY A 251 -1.52 16.85 18.85
CA GLY A 251 -1.90 16.20 17.59
C GLY A 251 -0.75 15.56 16.80
N ASP A 252 0.45 15.46 17.37
CA ASP A 252 1.66 15.00 16.67
C ASP A 252 2.09 13.58 17.03
N HIS A 253 1.32 12.89 17.87
CA HIS A 253 1.56 11.50 18.28
C HIS A 253 2.94 11.24 18.90
N ARG A 254 3.62 12.26 19.44
CA ARG A 254 4.96 12.12 20.04
C ARG A 254 5.03 11.05 21.13
N GLU A 255 4.02 10.97 21.99
CA GLU A 255 4.01 9.96 23.04
C GLU A 255 3.79 8.55 22.48
N ALA A 256 2.94 8.39 21.47
CA ALA A 256 2.77 7.11 20.78
C ALA A 256 4.08 6.64 20.13
N VAL A 257 4.84 7.55 19.48
CA VAL A 257 6.19 7.25 18.96
C VAL A 257 7.11 6.71 20.05
N ARG A 258 7.12 7.35 21.23
CA ARG A 258 7.90 6.89 22.39
C ARG A 258 7.49 5.48 22.83
N MET A 259 6.18 5.25 22.99
CA MET A 259 5.63 3.95 23.40
C MET A 259 5.98 2.84 22.40
N LEU A 260 5.90 3.10 21.09
CA LEU A 260 6.31 2.13 20.08
C LEU A 260 7.83 1.86 20.11
N GLY A 261 8.65 2.88 20.35
CA GLY A 261 10.10 2.70 20.54
C GLY A 261 10.43 1.77 21.71
N GLU A 262 9.72 1.93 22.84
CA GLU A 262 9.85 1.06 24.01
C GLU A 262 9.47 -0.41 23.69
N LEU A 263 8.50 -0.63 22.80
CA LEU A 263 8.13 -1.97 22.30
C LEU A 263 9.18 -2.57 21.35
N GLY A 264 9.80 -1.74 20.51
CA GLY A 264 10.88 -2.13 19.59
C GLY A 264 12.20 -2.48 20.29
N GLY A 265 12.35 -2.08 21.56
CA GLY A 265 13.53 -2.38 22.37
C GLY A 265 14.64 -1.32 22.34
N ALA A 266 14.38 -0.16 21.74
CA ALA A 266 15.29 0.99 21.82
C ALA A 266 14.87 1.93 22.97
N PRO A 267 15.79 2.42 23.81
CA PRO A 267 15.46 3.53 24.70
C PRO A 267 15.16 4.78 23.86
N PRO A 268 14.23 5.66 24.29
CA PRO A 268 13.91 6.86 23.54
C PRO A 268 15.17 7.74 23.39
N PRO A 269 15.38 8.41 22.25
CA PRO A 269 16.45 9.39 22.15
C PRO A 269 16.17 10.49 23.17
N ALA A 270 17.03 10.56 24.18
CA ALA A 270 17.06 11.68 25.11
C ALA A 270 17.34 12.95 24.30
N THR A 271 16.52 13.97 24.56
CA THR A 271 16.71 15.35 24.14
C THR A 271 18.18 15.77 24.23
N ALA A 272 18.83 15.97 23.10
CA ALA A 272 20.13 16.60 23.02
C ALA A 272 20.10 17.76 22.02
N SER A 273 20.10 18.94 22.63
CA SER A 273 20.47 20.25 22.12
C SER A 273 21.27 20.28 20.82
N VAL A 274 20.82 21.17 19.94
CA VAL A 274 21.53 21.71 18.78
C VAL A 274 22.98 22.08 19.16
N ALA A 275 23.94 21.46 18.46
CA ALA A 275 25.29 21.97 18.29
C ALA A 275 25.71 21.70 16.83
N ALA A 276 26.26 22.74 16.19
CA ALA A 276 26.57 22.82 14.77
C ALA A 276 27.56 21.74 14.27
N PRO A 277 27.53 21.37 12.98
CA PRO A 277 28.40 20.34 12.43
C PRO A 277 29.82 20.87 12.20
N THR A 278 30.82 20.08 12.59
CA THR A 278 32.21 20.21 12.12
C THR A 278 32.43 19.11 11.05
N PRO A 279 33.12 19.36 9.93
CA PRO A 279 33.07 18.47 8.78
C PRO A 279 33.88 17.19 9.04
N ALA A 280 33.20 16.05 8.98
CA ALA A 280 33.83 14.73 9.03
C ALA A 280 34.44 14.40 7.65
N SER A 281 35.69 13.97 7.70
CA SER A 281 36.44 13.34 6.62
C SER A 281 35.66 12.22 5.94
N ALA A 282 35.83 12.12 4.61
CA ALA A 282 35.22 11.15 3.72
C ALA A 282 35.24 9.70 4.24
N PRO A 283 34.17 8.91 4.06
CA PRO A 283 34.20 7.49 4.35
C PRO A 283 34.87 6.74 3.20
N ALA A 284 35.86 5.94 3.57
CA ALA A 284 36.45 4.91 2.74
C ALA A 284 35.38 3.89 2.33
N THR A 285 35.44 3.48 1.06
CA THR A 285 34.61 2.47 0.42
C THR A 285 34.70 1.12 1.16
N PRO A 286 33.61 0.54 1.66
CA PRO A 286 33.59 -0.86 2.07
C PRO A 286 33.35 -1.73 0.83
N THR A 287 34.41 -2.40 0.39
CA THR A 287 34.35 -3.51 -0.55
C THR A 287 33.43 -4.60 0.00
N ALA A 288 32.32 -4.86 -0.68
CA ALA A 288 31.41 -5.95 -0.33
C ALA A 288 32.05 -7.32 -0.70
N PRO A 289 31.90 -8.36 0.13
CA PRO A 289 32.26 -9.71 -0.25
C PRO A 289 31.21 -10.27 -1.23
N ALA A 290 31.68 -10.86 -2.33
CA ALA A 290 30.85 -11.59 -3.28
C ALA A 290 30.41 -12.92 -2.66
N THR A 291 29.09 -13.16 -2.58
CA THR A 291 28.51 -14.46 -2.23
C THR A 291 28.05 -15.16 -3.52
N PRO A 292 28.31 -16.47 -3.69
CA PRO A 292 28.03 -17.21 -4.92
C PRO A 292 26.55 -17.60 -5.01
N GLY A 293 25.72 -16.73 -5.58
CA GLY A 293 24.39 -17.05 -6.07
C GLY A 293 24.27 -16.51 -7.49
N GLY A 294 23.89 -17.35 -8.46
CA GLY A 294 23.84 -16.96 -9.87
C GLY A 294 23.00 -15.70 -10.12
N VAL A 295 23.43 -14.90 -11.09
CA VAL A 295 22.75 -13.66 -11.49
C VAL A 295 21.37 -13.99 -12.07
N ILE A 296 20.32 -13.37 -11.54
CA ILE A 296 18.94 -13.46 -12.02
C ILE A 296 18.76 -12.42 -13.13
N SER A 297 18.56 -12.89 -14.35
CA SER A 297 18.26 -12.05 -15.52
C SER A 297 16.79 -11.61 -15.51
N VAL A 298 16.56 -10.30 -15.58
CA VAL A 298 15.24 -9.68 -15.60
C VAL A 298 15.10 -8.88 -16.89
N LEU A 299 14.04 -9.12 -17.66
CA LEU A 299 13.65 -8.32 -18.81
C LEU A 299 12.54 -7.36 -18.38
N PHE A 300 12.76 -6.05 -18.50
CA PHE A 300 11.73 -5.03 -18.35
C PHE A 300 11.38 -4.48 -19.74
N LEU A 301 10.17 -4.78 -20.20
CA LEU A 301 9.56 -4.19 -21.38
C LEU A 301 8.54 -3.14 -20.99
N ALA A 302 8.59 -1.99 -21.65
CA ALA A 302 7.55 -0.98 -21.52
C ALA A 302 7.16 -0.39 -22.88
N ALA A 303 5.85 -0.25 -23.09
CA ALA A 303 5.28 0.39 -24.28
C ALA A 303 4.39 1.57 -23.84
N ASN A 304 4.52 2.70 -24.53
CA ASN A 304 3.74 3.91 -24.26
C ASN A 304 3.34 4.58 -25.59
N PRO A 305 2.44 3.95 -26.37
CA PRO A 305 2.09 4.43 -27.70
C PRO A 305 1.53 5.85 -27.68
N SER A 306 1.90 6.64 -28.68
CA SER A 306 1.55 8.06 -28.79
C SER A 306 0.06 8.37 -29.00
N ASP A 307 -0.73 7.36 -29.35
CA ASP A 307 -2.18 7.40 -29.53
C ASP A 307 -2.97 6.87 -28.33
N THR A 308 -2.28 6.62 -27.20
CA THR A 308 -2.89 6.19 -25.93
C THR A 308 -2.64 7.23 -24.83
N ASP A 309 -3.30 7.06 -23.69
CA ASP A 309 -3.05 7.91 -22.54
C ASP A 309 -1.58 7.76 -22.07
N PRO A 310 -0.83 8.86 -21.90
CA PRO A 310 0.59 8.76 -21.54
C PRO A 310 0.83 8.10 -20.18
N LEU A 311 1.65 7.05 -20.17
CA LEU A 311 2.12 6.41 -18.94
C LEU A 311 3.46 7.00 -18.45
N ARG A 312 3.66 7.07 -17.14
CA ARG A 312 4.90 7.55 -16.50
C ARG A 312 5.96 6.44 -16.40
N ILE A 313 6.28 5.78 -17.51
CA ILE A 313 7.23 4.64 -17.56
C ILE A 313 8.60 5.00 -16.98
N ASP A 314 9.07 6.23 -17.19
CA ASP A 314 10.34 6.70 -16.61
C ASP A 314 10.34 6.71 -15.07
N ARG A 315 9.18 6.95 -14.45
CA ARG A 315 9.02 6.87 -12.99
C ARG A 315 9.10 5.43 -12.53
N GLU A 316 8.39 4.52 -13.20
CA GLU A 316 8.43 3.09 -12.88
C GLU A 316 9.87 2.56 -12.95
N LEU A 317 10.58 2.92 -14.01
CA LEU A 317 11.96 2.50 -14.19
C LEU A 317 12.89 3.06 -13.11
N ARG A 318 12.68 4.32 -12.69
CA ARG A 318 13.42 4.92 -11.58
C ARG A 318 13.18 4.14 -10.28
N VAL A 319 11.92 3.87 -9.94
CA VAL A 319 11.55 3.11 -8.73
C VAL A 319 12.18 1.71 -8.74
N ILE A 320 12.14 1.01 -9.88
CA ILE A 320 12.75 -0.31 -10.03
C ILE A 320 14.27 -0.25 -9.82
N ARG A 321 14.95 0.71 -10.45
CA ARG A 321 16.41 0.88 -10.31
C ARG A 321 16.80 1.19 -8.86
N GLU A 322 16.11 2.13 -8.23
CA GLU A 322 16.36 2.49 -6.83
C GLU A 322 16.12 1.31 -5.88
N ALA A 323 15.06 0.52 -6.10
CA ALA A 323 14.79 -0.67 -5.30
C ALA A 323 15.90 -1.73 -5.45
N ILE A 324 16.42 -1.94 -6.67
CA ILE A 324 17.55 -2.85 -6.92
C ILE A 324 18.81 -2.34 -6.22
N GLU A 325 19.12 -1.04 -6.33
CA GLU A 325 20.32 -0.43 -5.73
C GLU A 325 20.33 -0.50 -4.20
N ARG A 326 19.17 -0.28 -3.57
CA ARG A 326 19.00 -0.37 -2.10
C ARG A 326 18.97 -1.84 -1.61
N GLY A 327 18.71 -2.79 -2.49
CA GLY A 327 18.60 -4.20 -2.16
C GLY A 327 19.91 -4.84 -1.67
N ARG A 328 19.81 -5.72 -0.66
CA ARG A 328 20.96 -6.47 -0.10
C ARG A 328 21.69 -7.35 -1.14
N HIS A 329 21.01 -7.72 -2.22
CA HIS A 329 21.53 -8.57 -3.29
C HIS A 329 21.59 -7.85 -4.64
N ARG A 330 21.88 -6.54 -4.66
CA ARG A 330 21.95 -5.72 -5.88
C ARG A 330 22.84 -6.30 -7.00
N GLY A 331 23.90 -7.03 -6.65
CA GLY A 331 24.79 -7.70 -7.62
C GLY A 331 24.27 -9.04 -8.16
N ALA A 332 23.10 -9.50 -7.70
CA ALA A 332 22.48 -10.75 -8.13
C ALA A 332 21.34 -10.53 -9.16
N LEU A 333 21.09 -9.29 -9.59
CA LEU A 333 20.07 -8.97 -10.59
C LEU A 333 20.72 -8.31 -11.80
N ASP A 334 20.36 -8.77 -12.99
CA ASP A 334 20.78 -8.18 -14.26
C ASP A 334 19.54 -7.74 -15.03
N LEU A 335 19.30 -6.43 -15.03
CA LEU A 335 18.10 -5.80 -15.56
C LEU A 335 18.35 -5.32 -16.99
N ASP A 336 17.69 -5.96 -17.95
CA ASP A 336 17.65 -5.54 -19.34
C ASP A 336 16.38 -4.74 -19.62
N ILE A 337 16.52 -3.54 -20.18
CA ILE A 337 15.43 -2.56 -20.31
C ILE A 337 15.18 -2.29 -21.79
N ARG A 338 13.91 -2.43 -22.19
CA ARG A 338 13.41 -2.10 -23.53
C ARG A 338 12.18 -1.21 -23.38
N THR A 339 12.34 0.07 -23.66
CA THR A 339 11.24 1.04 -23.73
C THR A 339 10.80 1.23 -25.18
N ALA A 340 9.64 1.85 -25.40
CA ALA A 340 9.03 1.94 -26.73
C ALA A 340 8.90 0.55 -27.39
N ALA A 341 8.55 -0.44 -26.57
CA ALA A 341 8.75 -1.83 -26.93
C ALA A 341 7.72 -2.32 -27.95
N THR A 342 8.22 -2.91 -29.03
CA THR A 342 7.41 -3.55 -30.06
C THR A 342 7.29 -5.06 -29.83
N VAL A 343 6.38 -5.72 -30.56
CA VAL A 343 6.29 -7.19 -30.60
C VAL A 343 7.61 -7.82 -31.02
N HIS A 344 8.34 -7.16 -31.93
CA HIS A 344 9.63 -7.65 -32.42
C HIS A 344 10.70 -7.58 -31.35
N ASP A 345 10.72 -6.52 -30.53
CA ASP A 345 11.65 -6.38 -29.40
C ASP A 345 11.41 -7.45 -28.34
N LEU A 346 10.14 -7.71 -27.99
CA LEU A 346 9.78 -8.78 -27.05
C LEU A 346 10.29 -10.14 -27.56
N ARG A 347 9.98 -10.47 -28.81
CA ARG A 347 10.39 -11.73 -29.42
C ARG A 347 11.91 -11.85 -29.52
N ARG A 348 12.60 -10.78 -29.92
CA ARG A 348 14.06 -10.75 -30.08
C ARG A 348 14.74 -10.93 -28.73
N ALA A 349 14.34 -10.18 -27.70
CA ALA A 349 14.92 -10.29 -26.37
C ALA A 349 14.84 -11.75 -25.86
N MET A 350 13.66 -12.38 -25.97
CA MET A 350 13.46 -13.78 -25.54
C MET A 350 14.26 -14.81 -26.35
N LEU A 351 14.75 -14.46 -27.55
CA LEU A 351 15.66 -15.29 -28.34
C LEU A 351 17.13 -15.06 -27.97
N GLU A 352 17.50 -13.82 -27.65
CA GLU A 352 18.88 -13.41 -27.35
C GLU A 352 19.36 -13.89 -25.98
N LYS A 353 18.45 -13.95 -24.99
CA LYS A 353 18.81 -14.25 -23.61
C LYS A 353 17.72 -15.01 -22.88
N ASP A 354 18.14 -15.90 -21.98
CA ASP A 354 17.22 -16.62 -21.11
C ASP A 354 16.96 -15.80 -19.84
N TYR A 355 15.81 -15.13 -19.83
CA TYR A 355 15.35 -14.35 -18.68
C TYR A 355 14.62 -15.22 -17.65
N ALA A 356 14.96 -15.01 -16.38
CA ALA A 356 14.27 -15.62 -15.25
C ALA A 356 12.97 -14.89 -14.89
N ILE A 357 12.92 -13.57 -15.13
CA ILE A 357 11.75 -12.73 -14.89
C ILE A 357 11.51 -11.88 -16.13
N ILE A 358 10.26 -11.81 -16.59
CA ILE A 358 9.82 -10.88 -17.64
C ILE A 358 8.78 -9.96 -17.03
N HIS A 359 9.07 -8.67 -16.95
CA HIS A 359 8.16 -7.60 -16.53
C HIS A 359 7.69 -6.87 -17.79
N ILE A 360 6.39 -6.80 -18.02
CA ILE A 360 5.79 -5.98 -19.06
C ILE A 360 4.95 -4.88 -18.42
N SER A 361 5.24 -3.63 -18.75
CA SER A 361 4.48 -2.46 -18.33
C SER A 361 3.88 -1.74 -19.53
N GLY A 362 2.61 -1.33 -19.43
CA GLY A 362 1.94 -0.65 -20.53
C GLY A 362 0.42 -0.74 -20.44
N HIS A 363 -0.24 -0.43 -21.56
CA HIS A 363 -1.69 -0.57 -21.66
C HIS A 363 -2.09 -2.02 -21.92
N GLY A 364 -3.33 -2.37 -21.59
CA GLY A 364 -3.90 -3.68 -21.85
C GLY A 364 -5.41 -3.62 -22.00
N GLU A 365 -5.94 -4.53 -22.82
CA GLU A 365 -7.35 -4.73 -23.08
C GLU A 365 -7.78 -6.14 -22.70
N SER A 366 -9.08 -6.43 -22.77
CA SER A 366 -9.65 -7.72 -22.36
C SER A 366 -9.05 -8.92 -23.13
N GLU A 367 -8.60 -8.70 -24.37
CA GLU A 367 -8.06 -9.72 -25.27
C GLU A 367 -6.53 -9.67 -25.46
N GLY A 368 -5.82 -8.67 -24.94
CA GLY A 368 -4.39 -8.53 -25.20
C GLY A 368 -3.64 -7.42 -24.46
N LEU A 369 -2.33 -7.39 -24.62
CA LEU A 369 -1.47 -6.26 -24.19
C LEU A 369 -1.25 -5.31 -25.37
N ILE A 370 -1.16 -4.02 -25.10
CA ILE A 370 -0.83 -3.03 -26.13
C ILE A 370 0.68 -2.81 -26.15
N LEU A 371 1.30 -3.03 -27.30
CA LEU A 371 2.70 -2.68 -27.60
C LEU A 371 2.76 -1.62 -28.71
N GLU A 372 3.97 -1.16 -29.04
CA GLU A 372 4.18 -0.21 -30.13
C GLU A 372 4.41 -0.91 -31.49
N ASP A 373 4.01 -0.24 -32.57
CA ASP A 373 4.51 -0.49 -33.91
C ASP A 373 5.77 0.35 -34.21
N GLU A 374 6.33 0.21 -35.41
CA GLU A 374 7.48 0.99 -35.88
C GLU A 374 7.24 2.50 -35.95
N ARG A 375 5.98 2.95 -35.82
CA ARG A 375 5.55 4.35 -35.83
C ARG A 375 5.20 4.88 -34.43
N GLY A 376 5.39 4.07 -33.38
CA GLY A 376 5.02 4.42 -32.01
C GLY A 376 3.50 4.50 -31.79
N LYS A 377 2.73 3.72 -32.56
CA LYS A 377 1.29 3.57 -32.43
C LYS A 377 0.89 2.25 -31.79
N SER A 378 -0.30 2.24 -31.21
CA SER A 378 -0.82 1.09 -30.47
C SER A 378 -1.04 -0.13 -31.36
N VAL A 379 -0.56 -1.28 -30.90
CA VAL A 379 -0.82 -2.59 -31.49
C VAL A 379 -1.21 -3.55 -30.37
N GLU A 380 -2.41 -4.13 -30.49
CA GLU A 380 -2.86 -5.16 -29.57
C GLU A 380 -2.19 -6.50 -29.89
N VAL A 381 -1.58 -7.09 -28.86
CA VAL A 381 -0.97 -8.42 -28.89
C VAL A 381 -1.92 -9.38 -28.18
N PRO A 382 -2.53 -10.33 -28.91
CA PRO A 382 -3.50 -11.24 -28.32
C PRO A 382 -2.91 -12.08 -27.19
N LYS A 383 -3.67 -12.26 -26.10
CA LYS A 383 -3.26 -13.05 -24.93
C LYS A 383 -2.87 -14.50 -25.28
N GLN A 384 -3.50 -15.10 -26.30
CA GLN A 384 -3.14 -16.44 -26.77
C GLN A 384 -1.77 -16.47 -27.48
N ALA A 385 -1.37 -15.36 -28.13
CA ALA A 385 -0.05 -15.24 -28.73
C ALA A 385 1.03 -15.09 -27.65
N LEU A 386 0.76 -14.28 -26.62
CA LEU A 386 1.63 -14.12 -25.44
C LEU A 386 1.80 -15.45 -24.69
N ALA A 387 0.71 -16.19 -24.47
CA ALA A 387 0.74 -17.52 -23.85
C ALA A 387 1.65 -18.49 -24.61
N LYS A 388 1.50 -18.58 -25.93
CA LYS A 388 2.36 -19.42 -26.77
C LYS A 388 3.83 -18.98 -26.72
N LEU A 389 4.09 -17.67 -26.67
CA LEU A 389 5.44 -17.13 -26.61
C LEU A 389 6.11 -17.45 -25.27
N PHE A 390 5.45 -17.20 -24.15
CA PHE A 390 5.98 -17.50 -22.82
C PHE A 390 6.10 -18.99 -22.56
N ALA A 391 5.16 -19.82 -23.01
CA ALA A 391 5.26 -21.28 -22.89
C ALA A 391 6.51 -21.84 -23.60
N ARG A 392 6.83 -21.33 -24.80
CA ARG A 392 8.05 -21.71 -25.53
C ARG A 392 9.33 -21.32 -24.79
N HIS A 393 9.31 -20.16 -24.13
CA HIS A 393 10.45 -19.69 -23.35
C HIS A 393 10.60 -20.44 -22.03
N ALA A 394 9.48 -20.71 -21.36
CA ALA A 394 9.42 -21.53 -20.15
C ALA A 394 9.90 -22.97 -20.40
N ALA A 395 9.66 -23.53 -21.59
CA ALA A 395 10.17 -24.84 -21.97
C ALA A 395 11.71 -24.94 -21.97
N LYS A 396 12.43 -23.81 -22.02
CA LYS A 396 13.88 -23.77 -21.84
C LYS A 396 14.32 -23.91 -20.36
N GLY A 397 13.38 -23.85 -19.41
CA GLY A 397 13.61 -24.12 -17.99
C GLY A 397 14.04 -22.92 -17.12
N HIS A 398 14.17 -21.73 -17.70
CA HIS A 398 14.71 -20.56 -16.99
C HIS A 398 13.65 -19.56 -16.51
N LEU A 399 12.48 -19.51 -17.14
CA LEU A 399 11.43 -18.54 -16.79
C LEU A 399 10.73 -18.92 -15.48
N ARG A 400 10.88 -18.08 -14.46
CA ARG A 400 10.28 -18.27 -13.13
C ARG A 400 9.01 -17.43 -12.94
N CYS A 401 8.95 -16.27 -13.58
CA CYS A 401 7.86 -15.31 -13.36
C CYS A 401 7.65 -14.44 -14.60
N VAL A 402 6.37 -14.18 -14.92
CA VAL A 402 5.96 -13.09 -15.81
C VAL A 402 5.13 -12.12 -14.97
N LEU A 403 5.56 -10.86 -14.92
CA LEU A 403 4.88 -9.78 -14.22
C LEU A 403 4.24 -8.87 -15.27
N LEU A 404 2.93 -8.64 -15.13
CA LEU A 404 2.14 -7.83 -16.05
C LEU A 404 1.60 -6.61 -15.30
N ASN A 405 2.18 -5.45 -15.57
CA ASN A 405 1.71 -4.15 -15.09
C ASN A 405 0.91 -3.46 -16.20
N ALA A 406 -0.32 -3.94 -16.41
CA ALA A 406 -1.24 -3.42 -17.43
C ALA A 406 -2.69 -3.63 -17.01
N CYS A 407 -3.60 -2.83 -17.55
CA CYS A 407 -5.04 -3.08 -17.44
C CYS A 407 -5.37 -4.49 -17.98
N TRP A 408 -6.39 -5.14 -17.42
CA TRP A 408 -6.79 -6.51 -17.79
C TRP A 408 -5.70 -7.59 -17.65
N SER A 409 -4.62 -7.32 -16.93
CA SER A 409 -3.53 -8.26 -16.65
C SER A 409 -4.01 -9.59 -16.04
N SER A 410 -5.10 -9.60 -15.27
CA SER A 410 -5.72 -10.83 -14.75
C SER A 410 -6.29 -11.74 -15.84
N SER A 411 -6.94 -11.17 -16.87
CA SER A 411 -7.44 -11.89 -18.04
C SER A 411 -6.28 -12.54 -18.79
N ILE A 412 -5.21 -11.78 -19.03
CA ILE A 412 -4.02 -12.25 -19.73
C ILE A 412 -3.30 -13.33 -18.92
N ALA A 413 -3.04 -13.08 -17.63
CA ALA A 413 -2.37 -14.02 -16.73
C ALA A 413 -3.11 -15.35 -16.59
N SER A 414 -4.45 -15.35 -16.66
CA SER A 414 -5.24 -16.59 -16.63
C SER A 414 -4.96 -17.51 -17.84
N CYS A 415 -4.59 -16.93 -18.98
CA CYS A 415 -4.21 -17.64 -20.21
C CYS A 415 -2.73 -18.11 -20.21
N LEU A 416 -1.91 -17.66 -19.25
CA LEU A 416 -0.49 -18.00 -19.13
C LEU A 416 -0.21 -19.19 -18.21
N ARG A 417 -1.22 -19.64 -17.45
CA ARG A 417 -1.17 -20.83 -16.59
C ARG A 417 -1.53 -22.07 -17.39
#